data_AF-A0A4P6TI19-F1
#
_entry.id   AF-A0A4P6TI19-F1
#
_cell.length_a   1.000
_cell.length_b   1.000
_cell.length_c   1.000
_cell.angle_alpha   90.00
_cell.angle_beta   90.00
_cell.angle_gamma   90.00
#
_symmetry.space_group_name_H-M   'P 1'
#
loop_
_entity.id
_entity.type
_entity.pdbx_description
1 polymer ?
#
loop_
_entity_poly.entity_id
_entity_poly.type
_entity_poly.pdbx_seq_one_letter_code
_entity_poly.pdbx_strand_id
1 'polypeptide(L)'
;MEFIMIQALIWWLEVSPRWLACLTAHGRSQQEVLRAGFFHSGRVLSSPAPAGDKLARLARRATADAITLLHDNGQLQLQLGQEPLPPLLAECACYRSGQHLQQQGGRLCLQGLVDLGRILLR
;
A
#
# COMPACT_ATOMS: atom_id res chain seq x y z
N MET A 1 9.20 28.09 -19.94
CA MET A 1 9.44 27.84 -18.51
C MET A 1 8.17 28.10 -17.68
N GLU A 2 7.50 29.23 -17.87
CA GLU A 2 6.21 29.53 -17.20
C GLU A 2 5.10 28.51 -17.49
N PHE A 3 4.98 28.01 -18.72
CA PHE A 3 4.00 26.98 -19.08
C PHE A 3 4.19 25.67 -18.30
N ILE A 4 5.44 25.27 -18.04
CA ILE A 4 5.79 24.07 -17.28
C ILE A 4 5.44 24.27 -15.80
N MET A 5 5.70 25.46 -15.25
CA MET A 5 5.32 25.81 -13.87
C MET A 5 3.81 25.82 -13.67
N ILE A 6 3.05 26.38 -14.62
CA ILE A 6 1.58 26.42 -14.57
C ILE A 6 1.00 25.00 -14.63
N GLN A 7 1.53 24.14 -15.51
CA GLN A 7 1.13 22.73 -15.57
C GLN A 7 1.48 21.96 -14.30
N ALA A 8 2.65 22.21 -13.70
CA ALA A 8 3.04 21.59 -12.43
C ALA A 8 2.17 22.06 -11.25
N LEU A 9 1.75 23.33 -11.24
CA LEU A 9 0.86 23.88 -10.22
C LEU A 9 -0.56 23.33 -10.36
N ILE A 10 -1.10 23.29 -11.58
CA ILE A 10 -2.42 22.67 -11.87
C ILE A 10 -2.38 21.18 -11.50
N TRP A 11 -1.28 20.49 -11.80
CA TRP A 11 -1.05 19.12 -11.35
C TRP A 11 -1.12 19.00 -9.84
N TRP A 12 -0.40 19.85 -9.10
CA TRP A 12 -0.42 19.79 -7.65
C TRP A 12 -1.82 20.04 -7.10
N LEU A 13 -2.56 21.01 -7.65
CA LEU A 13 -3.91 21.35 -7.18
C LEU A 13 -4.95 20.26 -7.47
N GLU A 14 -4.87 19.57 -8.62
CA GLU A 14 -5.84 18.56 -9.04
C GLU A 14 -5.50 17.15 -8.54
N VAL A 15 -4.21 16.81 -8.47
CA VAL A 15 -3.74 15.45 -8.15
C VAL A 15 -3.38 15.30 -6.68
N SER A 16 -2.90 16.35 -5.99
CA SER A 16 -2.54 16.24 -4.56
C SER A 16 -3.72 15.90 -3.67
N PRO A 17 -4.95 16.43 -3.85
CA PRO A 17 -6.06 16.09 -2.94
C PRO A 17 -6.44 14.61 -3.05
N ARG A 18 -6.39 14.05 -4.27
CA ARG A 18 -6.70 12.64 -4.55
C ARG A 18 -5.62 11.73 -3.98
N TRP A 19 -4.35 12.10 -4.18
CA TRP A 19 -3.21 11.37 -3.62
C TRP A 19 -3.22 11.39 -2.09
N LEU A 20 -3.50 12.54 -1.48
CA LEU A 20 -3.64 12.70 -0.04
C LEU A 20 -4.84 11.91 0.51
N ALA A 21 -5.99 11.90 -0.18
CA ALA A 21 -7.14 11.10 0.21
C ALA A 21 -6.80 9.59 0.22
N CYS A 22 -6.09 9.13 -0.81
CA CYS A 22 -5.63 7.75 -0.92
C CYS A 22 -4.61 7.39 0.20
N LEU A 23 -3.62 8.26 0.42
CA LEU A 23 -2.64 8.06 1.49
C LEU A 23 -3.25 8.11 2.88
N THR A 24 -4.24 8.96 3.11
CA THR A 24 -4.92 9.03 4.41
C THR A 24 -5.78 7.79 4.65
N ALA A 25 -6.49 7.29 3.63
CA ALA A 25 -7.19 6.01 3.71
C ALA A 25 -6.21 4.85 3.97
N HIS A 26 -5.08 4.83 3.27
CA HIS A 26 -4.04 3.83 3.48
C HIS A 26 -3.47 3.90 4.90
N GLY A 27 -3.13 5.10 5.37
CA GLY A 27 -2.61 5.33 6.72
C GLY A 27 -3.60 4.89 7.80
N ARG A 28 -4.91 5.03 7.59
CA ARG A 28 -5.94 4.50 8.49
C ARG A 28 -5.89 2.97 8.54
N SER A 29 -5.82 2.30 7.39
CA SER A 29 -5.68 0.83 7.34
C SER A 29 -4.42 0.36 8.07
N GLN A 30 -3.28 1.00 7.80
CA GLN A 30 -2.03 0.68 8.48
C GLN A 30 -2.13 0.87 10.00
N GLN A 31 -2.77 1.94 10.46
CA GLN A 31 -3.01 2.17 11.89
C GLN A 31 -3.87 1.08 12.52
N GLU A 32 -4.88 0.57 11.82
CA GLU A 32 -5.72 -0.53 12.30
C GLU A 32 -4.90 -1.83 12.45
N VAL A 33 -4.07 -2.16 11.46
CA VAL A 33 -3.16 -3.31 11.51
C VAL A 33 -2.20 -3.19 12.69
N LEU A 34 -1.56 -2.01 12.87
CA LEU A 34 -0.61 -1.78 13.95
C LEU A 34 -1.27 -1.83 15.33
N ARG A 35 -2.47 -1.26 15.48
CA ARG A 35 -3.24 -1.34 16.73
C ARG A 35 -3.59 -2.79 17.05
N ALA A 36 -4.12 -3.54 16.09
CA ALA A 36 -4.43 -4.95 16.27
C ALA A 36 -3.18 -5.78 16.63
N GLY A 37 -2.05 -5.51 15.97
CA GLY A 37 -0.76 -6.13 16.25
C GLY A 37 -0.27 -5.86 17.67
N PHE A 38 -0.41 -4.63 18.16
CA PHE A 38 -0.06 -4.26 19.54
C PHE A 38 -0.91 -5.02 20.57
N PHE A 39 -2.23 -5.02 20.42
CA PHE A 39 -3.13 -5.75 21.33
C PHE A 39 -2.86 -7.26 21.31
N HIS A 40 -2.67 -7.83 20.11
CA HIS A 40 -2.34 -9.25 19.97
C HIS A 40 -1.03 -9.59 20.67
N SER A 41 0.01 -8.79 20.44
CA SER A 41 1.34 -9.03 21.01
C SER A 41 1.31 -8.91 22.53
N GLY A 42 0.64 -7.89 23.08
CA GLY A 42 0.44 -7.74 24.52
C GLY A 42 -0.24 -8.96 25.15
N ARG A 43 -1.31 -9.48 24.51
CA ARG A 43 -2.01 -10.68 24.97
C ARG A 43 -1.16 -11.95 24.89
N VAL A 44 -0.36 -12.12 23.84
CA VAL A 44 0.54 -13.28 23.71
C VAL A 44 1.63 -13.24 24.78
N LEU A 45 2.23 -12.07 25.01
CA LEU A 45 3.30 -11.90 25.99
C LEU A 45 2.82 -12.13 27.43
N SER A 46 1.60 -11.70 27.77
CA SER A 46 1.00 -11.92 29.10
C SER A 46 0.41 -13.32 29.32
N SER A 47 0.31 -14.14 28.27
CA SER A 47 -0.22 -15.50 28.39
C SER A 47 0.74 -16.44 29.14
N PRO A 48 0.23 -17.52 29.76
CA PRO A 48 1.07 -18.51 30.44
C PRO A 48 1.81 -19.47 29.48
N ALA A 49 1.77 -19.22 28.16
CA ALA A 49 2.39 -20.09 27.18
C ALA A 49 3.94 -20.11 27.28
N PRO A 50 4.60 -21.22 26.89
CA PRO A 50 6.05 -21.26 26.78
C PRO A 50 6.61 -20.23 25.78
N ALA A 51 7.84 -19.79 25.98
CA ALA A 51 8.48 -18.77 25.13
C ALA A 51 8.51 -19.15 23.64
N GLY A 52 8.77 -20.42 23.31
CA GLY A 52 8.77 -20.89 21.91
C GLY A 52 7.40 -20.74 21.22
N ASP A 53 6.31 -21.05 21.92
CA ASP A 53 4.95 -20.88 21.38
C ASP A 53 4.61 -19.39 21.22
N LYS A 54 5.04 -18.54 22.16
CA LYS A 54 4.89 -17.08 22.05
C LYS A 54 5.58 -16.54 20.80
N LEU A 55 6.85 -16.91 20.57
CA LEU A 55 7.60 -16.50 19.38
C LEU A 55 6.93 -16.98 18.10
N ALA A 56 6.46 -18.24 18.07
CA ALA A 56 5.77 -18.77 16.90
C ALA A 56 4.46 -18.01 16.59
N ARG A 57 3.69 -17.65 17.62
CA ARG A 57 2.45 -16.86 17.47
C ARG A 57 2.75 -15.44 16.98
N LEU A 58 3.74 -14.78 17.56
CA LEU A 58 4.16 -13.44 17.16
C LEU A 58 4.70 -13.44 15.72
N ALA A 59 5.51 -14.42 15.35
CA ALA A 59 6.04 -14.57 14.00
C ALA A 59 4.90 -14.77 12.98
N ARG A 60 3.98 -15.70 13.23
CA ARG A 60 2.80 -15.90 12.35
C ARG A 60 1.98 -14.63 12.20
N ARG A 61 1.77 -13.89 13.30
CA ARG A 61 1.04 -12.62 13.25
C ARG A 61 1.79 -11.57 12.43
N ALA A 62 3.09 -11.40 12.66
CA ALA A 62 3.93 -10.46 11.94
C ALA A 62 3.94 -10.76 10.43
N THR A 63 3.99 -12.03 10.05
CA THR A 63 3.85 -12.44 8.63
C THR A 63 2.48 -12.07 8.07
N ALA A 64 1.40 -12.33 8.80
CA ALA A 64 0.05 -11.95 8.37
C ALA A 64 -0.12 -10.43 8.22
N ASP A 65 0.40 -9.66 9.18
CA ASP A 65 0.37 -8.19 9.12
C ASP A 65 1.19 -7.67 7.94
N ALA A 66 2.38 -8.24 7.68
CA ALA A 66 3.20 -7.88 6.52
C ALA A 66 2.48 -8.15 5.19
N ILE A 67 1.79 -9.29 5.05
CA ILE A 67 1.00 -9.63 3.86
C ILE A 67 -0.13 -8.61 3.67
N THR A 68 -0.87 -8.27 4.73
CA THR A 68 -1.94 -7.27 4.68
C THR A 68 -1.41 -5.90 4.24
N LEU A 69 -0.31 -5.44 4.83
CA LEU A 69 0.30 -4.15 4.49
C LEU A 69 0.78 -4.10 3.03
N LEU A 70 1.43 -5.16 2.55
CA LEU A 70 1.87 -5.27 1.15
C LEU A 70 0.69 -5.32 0.19
N HIS A 71 -0.36 -6.06 0.54
CA HIS A 71 -1.58 -6.16 -0.25
C HIS A 71 -2.24 -4.78 -0.38
N ASP A 72 -2.45 -4.09 0.74
CA ASP A 72 -3.08 -2.78 0.76
C ASP A 72 -2.27 -1.74 -0.03
N ASN A 73 -0.94 -1.81 0.04
CA ASN A 73 -0.06 -0.95 -0.76
C ASN A 73 -0.18 -1.27 -2.27
N GLY A 74 -0.23 -2.55 -2.64
CA GLY A 74 -0.46 -2.96 -4.03
C GLY A 74 -1.81 -2.47 -4.57
N GLN A 75 -2.88 -2.63 -3.78
CA GLN A 75 -4.21 -2.12 -4.12
C GLN A 75 -4.23 -0.60 -4.26
N LEU A 76 -3.57 0.12 -3.35
CA LEU A 76 -3.47 1.58 -3.41
C LEU A 76 -2.82 2.05 -4.71
N GLN A 77 -1.73 1.41 -5.12
CA GLN A 77 -1.04 1.73 -6.36
C GLN A 77 -1.92 1.50 -7.60
N LEU A 78 -2.73 0.43 -7.59
CA LEU A 78 -3.69 0.17 -8.66
C LEU A 78 -4.82 1.20 -8.70
N GLN A 79 -5.41 1.53 -7.54
CA GLN A 79 -6.47 2.52 -7.44
C GLN A 79 -6.00 3.88 -7.95
N LEU A 80 -4.86 4.37 -7.44
CA LEU A 80 -4.25 5.62 -7.89
C LEU A 80 -3.91 5.62 -9.39
N GLY A 81 -3.56 4.46 -9.94
CA GLY A 81 -3.26 4.32 -11.36
C GLY A 81 -4.49 4.30 -12.26
N GLN A 82 -5.65 3.83 -11.79
CA GLN A 82 -6.88 3.72 -12.58
C GLN A 82 -7.72 5.00 -12.63
N GLU A 83 -7.45 5.93 -11.73
CA GLU A 83 -8.16 7.19 -11.64
C GLU A 83 -7.99 8.04 -12.92
N PRO A 84 -9.08 8.56 -13.50
CA PRO A 84 -9.02 9.32 -14.74
C PRO A 84 -8.21 10.60 -14.56
N LEU A 85 -7.36 10.79 -15.56
CA LEU A 85 -6.52 11.94 -15.79
C LEU A 85 -7.35 13.19 -16.10
N PRO A 86 -7.01 14.35 -15.51
CA PRO A 86 -7.51 15.62 -16.01
C PRO A 86 -7.14 15.77 -17.49
N PRO A 87 -8.03 16.30 -18.36
CA PRO A 87 -7.80 16.39 -19.81
C PRO A 87 -6.49 17.10 -20.17
N LEU A 88 -6.14 18.15 -19.42
CA LEU A 88 -4.89 18.91 -19.58
C LEU A 88 -3.61 18.11 -19.31
N LEU A 89 -3.69 17.02 -18.54
CA LEU A 89 -2.56 16.16 -18.19
C LEU A 89 -2.55 14.85 -19.00
N ALA A 90 -3.65 14.52 -19.68
CA ALA A 90 -3.81 13.27 -20.42
C ALA A 90 -2.79 13.13 -21.58
N GLU A 91 -2.38 14.25 -22.16
CA GLU A 91 -1.39 14.28 -23.25
C GLU A 91 0.05 14.22 -22.74
N CYS A 92 0.29 14.51 -21.46
CA CYS A 92 1.63 14.52 -20.87
C CYS A 92 2.23 13.09 -20.83
N ALA A 93 3.28 12.87 -21.62
CA ALA A 93 3.96 11.57 -21.69
C ALA A 93 4.59 11.16 -20.36
N CYS A 94 5.20 12.11 -19.63
CA CYS A 94 5.77 11.85 -18.31
C CYS A 94 4.71 11.33 -17.32
N TYR A 95 3.51 11.90 -17.37
CA TYR A 95 2.40 11.50 -16.51
C TYR A 95 1.90 10.10 -16.86
N ARG A 96 1.67 9.81 -18.15
CA ARG A 96 1.25 8.46 -18.60
C ARG A 96 2.27 7.40 -18.19
N SER A 97 3.56 7.70 -18.31
CA SER A 97 4.63 6.82 -17.85
C SER A 97 4.60 6.61 -16.33
N GLY A 98 4.41 7.67 -15.54
CA GLY A 98 4.29 7.58 -14.07
C GLY A 98 3.10 6.72 -13.64
N GLN A 99 1.91 6.96 -14.21
CA GLN A 99 0.73 6.13 -13.95
C GLN A 99 0.95 4.67 -14.33
N HIS A 100 1.55 4.42 -15.50
CA HIS A 100 1.83 3.07 -15.96
C HIS A 100 2.80 2.35 -15.02
N LEU A 101 3.88 3.01 -14.60
CA LEU A 101 4.83 2.45 -13.63
C LEU A 101 4.15 2.13 -12.30
N GLN A 102 3.27 3.01 -11.82
CA GLN A 102 2.53 2.80 -10.58
C GLN A 102 1.55 1.62 -10.68
N GLN A 103 0.81 1.51 -11.80
CA GLN A 103 -0.05 0.35 -12.06
C GLN A 103 0.77 -0.94 -12.14
N GLN A 104 1.90 -0.93 -12.83
CA GLN A 104 2.78 -2.09 -12.94
C GLN A 104 3.34 -2.50 -11.57
N GLY A 105 3.80 -1.54 -10.76
CA GLY A 105 4.26 -1.78 -9.40
C GLY A 105 3.18 -2.44 -8.54
N GLY A 106 1.95 -1.93 -8.59
CA GLY A 106 0.81 -2.49 -7.89
C GLY A 106 0.51 -3.93 -8.32
N ARG A 107 0.50 -4.20 -9.63
CA ARG A 107 0.27 -5.56 -10.17
C ARG A 107 1.35 -6.53 -9.72
N LEU A 108 2.62 -6.15 -9.85
CA LEU A 108 3.76 -6.99 -9.48
C LEU A 108 3.77 -7.28 -7.97
N CYS A 109 3.44 -6.29 -7.14
CA CYS A 109 3.33 -6.48 -5.69
C CYS A 109 2.26 -7.54 -5.35
N LEU A 110 1.05 -7.40 -5.89
CA LEU A 110 -0.04 -8.33 -5.63
C LEU A 110 0.23 -9.74 -6.18
N GLN A 111 0.81 -9.82 -7.38
CA GLN A 111 1.19 -11.10 -7.97
C GLN A 111 2.27 -11.79 -7.14
N GLY A 112 3.27 -11.05 -6.67
CA GLY A 112 4.32 -11.56 -5.78
C GLY A 112 3.76 -12.13 -4.48
N LEU A 113 2.70 -11.53 -3.92
CA LEU A 113 2.01 -12.08 -2.74
C LEU A 113 1.31 -13.42 -3.04
N VAL A 114 0.68 -13.55 -4.21
CA VAL A 114 0.08 -14.82 -4.64
C VAL A 114 1.16 -15.89 -4.81
N ASP A 115 2.29 -15.54 -5.42
CA ASP A 115 3.39 -16.48 -5.64
C ASP A 115 4.04 -16.91 -4.32
N LEU A 116 4.23 -15.99 -3.37
CA LEU A 116 4.62 -16.31 -1.99
C LEU A 116 3.65 -17.29 -1.34
N GLY A 117 2.33 -17.06 -1.48
CA GLY A 117 1.31 -17.97 -0.96
C GLY A 117 1.41 -19.37 -1.56
N ARG A 118 1.66 -19.48 -2.87
CA ARG A 118 1.87 -20.78 -3.55
C ARG A 118 3.12 -21.50 -3.05
N ILE A 119 4.20 -20.77 -2.76
CA ILE A 119 5.45 -21.34 -2.24
C ILE A 119 5.24 -21.86 -0.81
N LEU A 120 4.55 -21.11 0.04
CA LEU A 120 4.31 -21.47 1.44
C LEU A 120 3.31 -22.64 1.62
N LEU A 121 2.51 -22.95 0.59
CA LEU A 121 1.55 -24.06 0.59
C LEU A 121 2.10 -25.36 0.01
N ARG A 122 3.32 -25.35 -0.56
CA ARG A 122 4.02 -26.54 -1.05
C ARG A 122 4.93 -27.12 0.03
#